data_AF-A0A962J237-F1
#
_entry.id   AF-A0A962J237-F1
#
_cell.length_a   1.000
_cell.length_b   1.000
_cell.length_c   1.000
_cell.angle_alpha   90.00
_cell.angle_beta   90.00
_cell.angle_gamma   90.00
#
_symmetry.space_group_name_H-M   'P 1'
#
loop_
_entity.id
_entity.type
_entity.pdbx_description
1 polymer ?
#
loop_
_entity_poly.entity_id
_entity_poly.type
_entity_poly.pdbx_seq_one_letter_code
_entity_poly.pdbx_strand_id
1 'polypeptide(L)'
;MSQPDRGFEYSFRTISRQIQEAFPALTLYFHIQMPGTENKGAPLAPVARHPAGEAFLPYLQRTLPERCGFKGIAFAKRGGVLFWPFERTEDALAVCNVCAEETVLPKALIFEANPEQYDRFLGYGLAWQALSFYQKHKTEPHRKKDVIAPSPSPLDVLRRTLLSECFAALLIEQSEEKGFFRRYMKKCSELSITANEGYIPENHPYPIVFDSIGLILKDMAIETKDMSELIQNTLLMVNEINETYDDITLKQWVQFCYGAQEMAWMGLSARDILGAASYHSDSAYVRTTAHLIAESLNTDVVPLKSLEIYNPFADQERFERAHAKVAMARFEQILGEALVDHEPEILLKEAMRQNEAFMKGEIIGWCAPALVKTCLAYGKDDVRPALLRDIFEGAFHAARWGDIRLLNRFVMKKKRQGTEPTPAMIVDEFIGEHERLQIFKNAFSDVC
;
A
#
# COMPACT_ATOMS: atom_id res chain seq x y z
N MET A 1 23.77 -19.90 -9.71
CA MET A 1 23.95 -18.56 -10.29
C MET A 1 23.21 -18.53 -11.62
N SER A 2 21.98 -18.03 -11.64
CA SER A 2 21.24 -17.77 -12.87
C SER A 2 21.95 -16.64 -13.65
N GLN A 3 22.01 -16.76 -14.97
CA GLN A 3 22.48 -15.65 -15.80
C GLN A 3 21.59 -14.42 -15.56
N PRO A 4 22.14 -13.20 -15.56
CA PRO A 4 21.32 -11.99 -15.46
C PRO A 4 20.30 -12.00 -16.60
N ASP A 5 19.03 -11.78 -16.26
CA ASP A 5 17.94 -11.69 -17.23
C ASP A 5 18.23 -10.53 -18.19
N ARG A 6 18.71 -10.87 -19.39
CA ARG A 6 19.08 -9.89 -20.41
C ARG A 6 17.88 -9.07 -20.88
N GLY A 7 16.67 -9.59 -20.76
CA GLY A 7 15.43 -8.87 -21.09
C GLY A 7 15.18 -7.71 -20.13
N PHE A 8 15.38 -7.95 -18.84
CA PHE A 8 15.20 -6.96 -17.77
C PHE A 8 16.04 -5.69 -17.99
N GLU A 9 17.36 -5.83 -18.13
CA GLU A 9 18.23 -4.67 -18.38
C GLU A 9 17.97 -4.00 -19.73
N TYR A 10 17.60 -4.78 -20.75
CA TYR A 10 17.35 -4.28 -22.10
C TYR A 10 16.14 -3.33 -22.13
N SER A 11 15.09 -3.61 -21.37
CA SER A 11 13.92 -2.74 -21.24
C SER A 11 14.31 -1.34 -20.75
N PHE A 12 15.05 -1.24 -19.65
CA PHE A 12 15.47 0.06 -19.09
C PHE A 12 16.43 0.84 -20.00
N ARG A 13 17.31 0.15 -20.74
CA ARG A 13 18.18 0.81 -21.74
C ARG A 13 17.37 1.35 -22.91
N THR A 14 16.37 0.62 -23.36
CA THR A 14 15.47 1.05 -24.44
C THR A 14 14.69 2.29 -24.03
N ILE A 15 14.16 2.32 -22.81
CA ILE A 15 13.45 3.47 -22.25
C ILE A 15 14.38 4.67 -22.13
N SER A 16 15.58 4.51 -21.57
CA SER A 16 16.58 5.57 -21.48
C SER A 16 16.85 6.22 -22.85
N ARG A 17 17.01 5.41 -23.90
CA ARG A 17 17.18 5.90 -25.27
C ARG A 17 15.96 6.66 -25.78
N GLN A 18 14.74 6.12 -25.62
CA GLN A 18 13.50 6.78 -26.04
C GLN A 18 13.32 8.14 -25.35
N ILE A 19 13.61 8.22 -24.05
CA ILE A 19 13.55 9.48 -23.30
C ILE A 19 14.61 10.47 -23.79
N GLN A 20 15.84 10.02 -24.06
CA GLN A 20 16.90 10.88 -24.61
C GLN A 20 16.55 11.40 -26.01
N GLU A 21 15.94 10.57 -26.85
CA GLU A 21 15.45 10.98 -28.18
C GLU A 21 14.41 12.11 -28.05
N ALA A 22 13.47 11.97 -27.11
CA ALA A 22 12.45 12.99 -26.84
C ALA A 22 13.00 14.25 -26.12
N PHE A 23 14.02 14.08 -25.28
CA PHE A 23 14.65 15.13 -24.47
C PHE A 23 16.19 15.04 -24.56
N PRO A 24 16.80 15.59 -25.62
CA PRO A 24 18.24 15.39 -25.91
C PRO A 24 19.21 15.86 -24.83
N ALA A 25 18.78 16.76 -23.94
CA ALA A 25 19.58 17.25 -22.83
C ALA A 25 19.41 16.46 -21.53
N LEU A 26 18.51 15.47 -21.48
CA LEU A 26 18.25 14.66 -20.29
C LEU A 26 18.78 13.23 -20.49
N THR A 27 19.81 12.88 -19.73
CA THR A 27 20.31 11.51 -19.62
C THR A 27 19.63 10.78 -18.47
N LEU A 28 18.96 9.66 -18.78
CA LEU A 28 18.34 8.79 -17.78
C LEU A 28 19.22 7.58 -17.50
N TYR A 29 19.68 7.41 -16.27
CA TYR A 29 20.48 6.27 -15.84
C TYR A 29 19.70 5.39 -14.85
N PHE A 30 19.53 4.11 -15.21
CA PHE A 30 18.95 3.10 -14.33
C PHE A 30 20.06 2.29 -13.64
N HIS A 31 20.17 2.45 -12.34
CA HIS A 31 20.96 1.58 -11.47
C HIS A 31 20.14 0.33 -11.15
N ILE A 32 20.54 -0.81 -11.70
CA ILE A 32 19.82 -2.08 -11.56
C ILE A 32 20.54 -2.96 -10.53
N GLN A 33 19.82 -3.34 -9.48
CA GLN A 33 20.27 -4.27 -8.45
C GLN A 33 19.61 -5.63 -8.67
N MET A 34 20.43 -6.65 -8.92
CA MET A 34 19.97 -8.03 -9.13
C MET A 34 19.87 -8.78 -7.78
N PRO A 35 19.07 -9.85 -7.70
CA PRO A 35 18.92 -10.60 -6.47
C PRO A 35 20.24 -11.23 -6.03
N GLY A 36 20.56 -11.12 -4.74
CA GLY A 36 21.77 -11.70 -4.15
C GLY A 36 23.10 -11.07 -4.62
N THR A 37 23.10 -10.02 -5.44
CA THR A 37 24.30 -9.21 -5.64
C THR A 37 24.43 -8.25 -4.47
N GLU A 38 25.46 -8.44 -3.63
CA GLU A 38 25.85 -7.40 -2.67
C GLU A 38 25.97 -6.06 -3.42
N ASN A 39 25.64 -4.94 -2.75
CA ASN A 39 25.78 -3.55 -3.24
C ASN A 39 27.25 -3.15 -3.58
N LYS A 40 28.09 -4.10 -3.97
CA LYS A 40 29.40 -3.95 -4.61
C LYS A 40 29.19 -3.44 -6.04
N GLY A 41 28.67 -2.21 -6.10
CA GLY A 41 28.66 -1.27 -7.21
C GLY A 41 28.47 -1.88 -8.58
N ALA A 42 27.22 -1.91 -9.07
CA ALA A 42 27.05 -1.69 -10.51
C ALA A 42 27.87 -0.45 -10.88
N PRO A 43 28.66 -0.47 -11.96
CA PRO A 43 29.66 0.55 -12.19
C PRO A 43 28.95 1.90 -12.28
N LEU A 44 29.17 2.79 -11.29
CA LEU A 44 28.79 4.20 -11.36
C LEU A 44 29.64 4.96 -12.39
N ALA A 45 30.46 4.25 -13.18
CA ALA A 45 31.30 4.81 -14.24
C ALA A 45 30.50 5.59 -15.29
N PRO A 46 29.28 5.19 -15.74
CA PRO A 46 28.47 6.01 -16.64
C PRO A 46 28.04 7.33 -15.98
N VAL A 47 27.65 7.30 -14.70
CA VAL A 47 27.32 8.50 -13.91
C VAL A 47 28.54 9.42 -13.84
N ALA A 48 29.71 8.86 -13.50
CA ALA A 48 30.97 9.61 -13.37
C ALA A 48 31.44 10.29 -14.67
N ARG A 49 31.09 9.72 -15.83
CA ARG A 49 31.45 10.27 -17.15
C ARG A 49 30.52 11.39 -17.62
N HIS A 50 29.34 11.53 -17.01
CA HIS A 50 28.39 12.57 -17.37
C HIS A 50 28.83 13.92 -16.79
N PRO A 51 28.65 15.07 -17.49
CA PRO A 51 29.03 16.39 -16.97
C PRO A 51 28.39 16.75 -15.62
N ALA A 52 27.15 16.31 -15.38
CA ALA A 52 26.46 16.46 -14.10
C ALA A 52 26.80 15.37 -13.05
N GLY A 53 27.66 14.41 -13.40
CA GLY A 53 28.05 13.28 -12.56
C GLY A 53 28.82 13.67 -11.31
N GLU A 54 29.69 14.68 -11.39
CA GLU A 54 30.50 15.15 -10.26
C GLU A 54 29.63 15.62 -9.08
N ALA A 55 28.52 16.31 -9.36
CA ALA A 55 27.56 16.73 -8.34
C ALA A 55 26.73 15.56 -7.80
N PHE A 56 26.43 14.56 -8.64
CA PHE A 56 25.53 13.45 -8.30
C PHE A 56 26.23 12.33 -7.50
N LEU A 57 27.48 11.98 -7.82
CA LEU A 57 28.18 10.84 -7.20
C LEU A 57 28.23 10.88 -5.66
N PRO A 58 28.58 12.02 -5.00
CA PRO A 58 28.60 12.07 -3.54
C PRO A 58 27.22 11.87 -2.91
N TYR A 59 26.15 12.25 -3.63
CA TYR A 59 24.78 12.01 -3.19
C TYR A 59 24.46 10.51 -3.23
N LEU A 60 24.70 9.82 -4.36
CA LEU A 60 24.41 8.39 -4.50
C LEU A 60 25.16 7.53 -3.48
N GLN A 61 26.42 7.85 -3.20
CA GLN A 61 27.20 7.12 -2.20
C GLN A 61 26.59 7.16 -0.79
N ARG A 62 25.79 8.18 -0.49
CA ARG A 62 25.10 8.33 0.80
C ARG A 62 23.67 7.79 0.78
N THR A 63 23.05 7.73 -0.39
CA THR A 63 21.60 7.58 -0.52
C THR A 63 21.16 6.41 -1.36
N LEU A 64 22.05 5.55 -1.89
CA LEU A 64 21.66 4.35 -2.67
C LEU A 64 20.76 3.43 -1.81
N PRO A 65 19.43 3.42 -2.01
CA PRO A 65 18.52 2.61 -1.22
C PRO A 65 18.40 1.22 -1.83
N GLU A 66 17.95 0.27 -1.03
CA GLU A 66 17.63 -1.10 -1.48
C GLU A 66 16.35 -1.17 -2.32
N ARG A 67 15.63 -0.05 -2.49
CA ARG A 67 14.30 0.01 -3.12
C ARG A 67 14.27 0.70 -4.48
N CYS A 68 13.36 0.24 -5.33
CA CYS A 68 12.96 0.88 -6.58
C CYS A 68 12.57 2.34 -6.34
N GLY A 69 12.99 3.25 -7.22
CA GLY A 69 12.57 4.66 -7.14
C GLY A 69 13.53 5.65 -7.79
N PHE A 70 13.00 6.82 -8.12
CA PHE A 70 13.77 7.97 -8.57
C PHE A 70 14.63 8.53 -7.44
N LYS A 71 15.93 8.75 -7.69
CA LYS A 71 16.88 9.26 -6.68
C LYS A 71 17.09 10.76 -6.78
N GLY A 72 16.99 11.30 -7.99
CA GLY A 72 17.11 12.73 -8.23
C GLY A 72 17.63 13.05 -9.61
N ILE A 73 17.81 14.33 -9.84
CA ILE A 73 18.35 14.90 -11.07
C ILE A 73 19.44 15.94 -10.73
N ALA A 74 20.52 15.96 -11.49
CA ALA A 74 21.55 17.00 -11.41
C ALA A 74 21.72 17.68 -12.77
N PHE A 75 22.13 18.95 -12.74
CA PHE A 75 22.31 19.77 -13.93
C PHE A 75 23.76 20.26 -14.00
N ALA A 76 24.31 20.27 -15.22
CA ALA A 76 25.62 20.83 -15.51
C ALA A 76 25.52 21.79 -16.69
N LYS A 77 26.06 22.99 -16.50
CA LYS A 77 26.21 23.97 -17.58
C LYS A 77 27.39 23.54 -18.45
N ARG A 78 27.17 23.32 -19.76
CA ARG A 78 28.28 23.29 -20.70
C ARG A 78 28.84 24.69 -20.85
N GLY A 79 30.13 24.86 -20.60
CA GLY A 79 30.81 26.13 -20.85
C GLY A 79 30.73 26.45 -22.34
N GLY A 80 30.06 27.56 -22.69
CA GLY A 80 30.17 28.12 -24.03
C GLY A 80 31.62 28.54 -24.28
N VAL A 81 32.12 28.31 -25.50
CA VAL A 81 33.42 28.84 -25.92
C VAL A 81 33.36 30.36 -25.82
N LEU A 82 34.35 30.97 -25.14
CA LEU A 82 34.38 32.39 -24.73
C LEU A 82 34.11 33.41 -25.86
N PHE A 83 34.17 32.99 -27.12
CA PHE A 83 34.12 33.84 -28.31
C PHE A 83 32.91 33.58 -29.22
N TRP A 84 32.00 32.66 -28.86
CA TRP A 84 30.80 32.37 -29.67
C TRP A 84 29.52 32.36 -28.83
N PRO A 85 28.47 33.11 -29.22
CA PRO A 85 27.24 33.25 -28.46
C PRO A 85 26.30 32.06 -28.72
N PHE A 86 26.79 30.83 -28.53
CA PHE A 86 25.87 29.69 -28.47
C PHE A 86 25.14 29.72 -27.13
N GLU A 87 23.84 29.45 -27.19
CA GLU A 87 23.01 29.25 -26.00
C GLU A 87 23.71 28.28 -25.06
N ARG A 88 23.81 28.64 -23.78
CA ARG A 88 24.34 27.73 -22.76
C ARG A 88 23.37 26.57 -22.61
N THR A 89 23.70 25.44 -23.24
CA THR A 89 22.95 24.20 -23.06
C THR A 89 23.30 23.59 -21.70
N GLU A 90 22.29 23.31 -20.90
CA GLU A 90 22.43 22.56 -19.65
C GLU A 90 22.20 21.07 -19.92
N ASP A 91 23.14 20.22 -19.53
CA ASP A 91 22.94 18.78 -19.51
C ASP A 91 22.36 18.37 -18.17
N ALA A 92 21.36 17.49 -18.19
CA ALA A 92 20.73 16.93 -17.02
C ALA A 92 21.01 15.42 -16.91
N LEU A 93 21.31 14.95 -15.70
CA LEU A 93 21.45 13.54 -15.37
C LEU A 93 20.42 13.16 -14.32
N ALA A 94 19.50 12.27 -14.68
CA ALA A 94 18.55 11.65 -13.76
C ALA A 94 19.01 10.23 -13.41
N VAL A 95 18.91 9.87 -12.13
CA VAL A 95 19.26 8.53 -11.66
C VAL A 95 18.05 7.86 -11.01
N CYS A 96 17.74 6.66 -11.49
CA CYS A 96 16.68 5.79 -10.99
C CYS A 96 17.31 4.50 -10.45
N ASN A 97 16.80 3.99 -9.33
CA ASN A 97 17.16 2.66 -8.86
C ASN A 97 16.06 1.67 -9.19
N VAL A 98 16.45 0.47 -9.57
CA VAL A 98 15.57 -0.66 -9.86
C VAL A 98 16.09 -1.85 -9.08
N CYS A 99 15.32 -2.29 -8.09
CA CYS A 99 15.58 -3.50 -7.32
C CYS A 99 14.76 -4.65 -7.92
N ALA A 100 15.45 -5.63 -8.53
CA ALA A 100 14.78 -6.75 -9.20
C ALA A 100 13.89 -7.57 -8.24
N GLU A 101 14.29 -7.73 -6.98
CA GLU A 101 13.52 -8.46 -5.96
C GLU A 101 12.15 -7.81 -5.71
N GLU A 102 12.07 -6.47 -5.69
CA GLU A 102 10.81 -5.75 -5.51
C GLU A 102 9.88 -5.85 -6.72
N THR A 103 10.39 -6.24 -7.89
CA THR A 103 9.56 -6.40 -9.10
C THR A 103 8.81 -7.72 -9.16
N VAL A 104 9.22 -8.72 -8.36
CA VAL A 104 8.67 -10.09 -8.42
C VAL A 104 7.18 -10.10 -8.09
N LEU A 105 6.79 -9.44 -7.01
CA LEU A 105 5.40 -9.47 -6.54
C LEU A 105 4.45 -8.70 -7.49
N PRO A 106 4.74 -7.46 -7.93
CA PRO A 106 3.89 -6.78 -8.92
C PRO A 106 3.81 -7.53 -10.26
N LYS A 107 4.88 -8.20 -10.70
CA LYS A 107 4.86 -9.05 -11.90
C LYS A 107 3.87 -10.20 -11.74
N ALA A 108 3.93 -10.91 -10.62
CA ALA A 108 3.05 -12.04 -10.35
C ALA A 108 1.59 -11.60 -10.13
N LEU A 109 1.37 -10.48 -9.43
CA LEU A 109 0.03 -10.03 -9.09
C LEU A 109 -0.63 -9.24 -10.20
N ILE A 110 0.05 -8.25 -10.80
CA ILE A 110 -0.60 -7.29 -11.70
C ILE A 110 -0.39 -7.67 -13.18
N PHE A 111 0.77 -8.24 -13.52
CA PHE A 111 1.20 -8.49 -14.90
C PHE A 111 1.36 -10.00 -15.19
N GLU A 112 0.55 -10.86 -14.58
CA GLU A 112 0.67 -12.33 -14.66
C GLU A 112 0.79 -12.84 -16.11
N ALA A 113 -0.04 -12.30 -17.01
CA ALA A 113 -0.05 -12.70 -18.42
C ALA A 113 1.17 -12.22 -19.21
N ASN A 114 1.84 -11.14 -18.77
CA ASN A 114 3.00 -10.57 -19.45
C ASN A 114 3.95 -9.87 -18.45
N PRO A 115 4.74 -10.65 -17.68
CA PRO A 115 5.60 -10.08 -16.63
C PRO A 115 6.65 -9.08 -17.13
N GLU A 116 7.12 -9.22 -18.37
CA GLU A 116 8.10 -8.30 -18.98
C GLU A 116 7.53 -6.90 -19.21
N GLN A 117 6.21 -6.78 -19.39
CA GLN A 117 5.54 -5.49 -19.54
C GLN A 117 5.63 -4.64 -18.26
N TYR A 118 5.75 -5.28 -17.08
CA TYR A 118 5.97 -4.55 -15.82
C TYR A 118 7.28 -3.78 -15.84
N ASP A 119 8.33 -4.29 -16.50
CA ASP A 119 9.63 -3.61 -16.55
C ASP A 119 9.53 -2.30 -17.33
N ARG A 120 8.74 -2.32 -18.40
CA ARG A 120 8.42 -1.11 -19.17
C ARG A 120 7.54 -0.16 -18.37
N PHE A 121 6.50 -0.67 -17.73
CA PHE A 121 5.62 0.12 -16.87
C PHE A 121 6.42 0.84 -15.76
N LEU A 122 7.25 0.12 -15.02
CA LEU A 122 8.13 0.67 -13.99
C LEU A 122 9.13 1.67 -14.58
N GLY A 123 9.78 1.33 -15.68
CA GLY A 123 10.76 2.21 -16.33
C GLY A 123 10.15 3.51 -16.82
N TYR A 124 8.96 3.49 -17.41
CA TYR A 124 8.23 4.69 -17.84
C TYR A 124 7.75 5.52 -16.64
N GLY A 125 7.27 4.90 -15.56
CA GLY A 125 6.91 5.63 -14.35
C GLY A 125 8.11 6.34 -13.71
N LEU A 126 9.28 5.67 -13.66
CA LEU A 126 10.53 6.27 -13.19
C LEU A 126 11.02 7.40 -14.12
N ALA A 127 10.86 7.22 -15.44
CA ALA A 127 11.16 8.26 -16.41
C ALA A 127 10.28 9.50 -16.24
N TRP A 128 8.99 9.33 -15.97
CA TRP A 128 8.09 10.45 -15.67
C TRP A 128 8.56 11.27 -14.47
N GLN A 129 9.03 10.60 -13.40
CA GLN A 129 9.59 11.32 -12.25
C GLN A 129 10.82 12.14 -12.65
N ALA A 130 11.72 11.60 -13.47
CA ALA A 130 12.83 12.38 -13.99
C ALA A 130 12.38 13.58 -14.84
N LEU A 131 11.39 13.38 -15.71
CA LEU A 131 10.86 14.40 -16.61
C LEU A 131 10.15 15.52 -15.86
N SER A 132 9.34 15.21 -14.86
CA SER A 132 8.66 16.22 -14.03
C SER A 132 9.64 17.15 -13.31
N PHE A 133 10.72 16.59 -12.74
CA PHE A 133 11.78 17.39 -12.12
C PHE A 133 12.57 18.21 -13.15
N TYR A 134 12.83 17.63 -14.33
CA TYR A 134 13.46 18.32 -15.44
C TYR A 134 12.63 19.52 -15.94
N GLN A 135 11.33 19.35 -16.14
CA GLN A 135 10.42 20.41 -16.55
C GLN A 135 10.27 21.49 -15.47
N LYS A 136 10.15 21.10 -14.20
CA LYS A 136 10.11 22.06 -13.09
C LYS A 136 11.37 22.91 -13.00
N HIS A 137 12.55 22.33 -13.24
CA HIS A 137 13.80 23.11 -13.26
C HIS A 137 13.81 24.16 -14.39
N LYS A 138 13.22 23.85 -15.55
CA LYS A 138 13.13 24.80 -16.66
C LYS A 138 12.25 26.00 -16.34
N THR A 139 11.17 25.82 -15.57
CA THR A 139 10.27 26.90 -15.17
C THR A 139 10.79 27.64 -13.93
N GLU A 140 11.42 26.93 -13.01
CA GLU A 140 11.93 27.43 -11.74
C GLU A 140 13.40 27.00 -11.52
N PRO A 141 14.38 27.71 -12.13
CA PRO A 141 15.78 27.33 -12.04
C PRO A 141 16.29 27.40 -10.60
N HIS A 142 16.64 26.24 -10.03
CA HIS A 142 17.20 26.17 -8.69
C HIS A 142 18.62 26.76 -8.66
N ARG A 143 18.86 27.69 -7.73
CA ARG A 143 20.19 28.31 -7.52
C ARG A 143 21.08 27.43 -6.63
N LYS A 144 21.78 26.43 -7.19
CA LYS A 144 23.08 25.85 -6.75
C LYS A 144 23.35 24.48 -7.40
N LYS A 145 24.61 24.04 -7.34
CA LYS A 145 25.18 22.77 -7.82
C LYS A 145 24.69 21.54 -7.01
N ASP A 146 23.40 21.44 -6.74
CA ASP A 146 22.86 20.39 -5.87
C ASP A 146 21.92 19.45 -6.64
N VAL A 147 21.95 18.17 -6.27
CA VAL A 147 21.01 17.16 -6.75
C VAL A 147 19.62 17.53 -6.27
N ILE A 148 18.66 17.63 -7.19
CA ILE A 148 17.25 17.81 -6.87
C ILE A 148 16.63 16.43 -6.65
N ALA A 149 16.19 16.16 -5.44
CA ALA A 149 15.64 14.87 -5.02
C ALA A 149 14.16 15.00 -4.62
N PRO A 150 13.38 13.91 -4.69
CA PRO A 150 11.98 13.92 -4.29
C PRO A 150 11.76 14.25 -2.80
N SER A 151 10.67 14.98 -2.54
CA SER A 151 10.20 15.28 -1.17
C SER A 151 9.81 14.00 -0.43
N PRO A 152 10.15 13.86 0.87
CA PRO A 152 9.77 12.71 1.68
C PRO A 152 8.31 12.76 2.17
N SER A 153 7.54 13.81 1.84
CA SER A 153 6.13 13.93 2.25
C SER A 153 5.30 12.73 1.76
N PRO A 154 4.55 12.03 2.62
CA PRO A 154 3.72 10.89 2.21
C PRO A 154 2.71 11.22 1.11
N LEU A 155 2.12 12.42 1.14
CA LEU A 155 1.18 12.85 0.10
C LEU A 155 1.89 13.11 -1.23
N ASP A 156 3.07 13.71 -1.21
CA ASP A 156 3.84 13.92 -2.43
C ASP A 156 4.29 12.57 -3.02
N VAL A 157 4.60 11.58 -2.17
CA VAL A 157 4.90 10.22 -2.61
C VAL A 157 3.68 9.62 -3.31
N LEU A 158 2.50 9.66 -2.70
CA LEU A 158 1.26 9.14 -3.30
C LEU A 158 0.93 9.82 -4.62
N ARG A 159 1.02 11.16 -4.67
CA ARG A 159 0.80 11.96 -5.88
C ARG A 159 1.77 11.58 -6.99
N ARG A 160 3.07 11.43 -6.68
CA ARG A 160 4.06 11.00 -7.67
C ARG A 160 3.81 9.57 -8.14
N THR A 161 3.44 8.65 -7.25
CA THR A 161 3.08 7.29 -7.64
C THR A 161 1.92 7.32 -8.64
N LEU A 162 0.82 8.00 -8.28
CA LEU A 162 -0.36 8.17 -9.14
C LEU A 162 0.01 8.62 -10.56
N LEU A 163 0.72 9.75 -10.67
CA LEU A 163 1.03 10.36 -11.95
C LEU A 163 2.05 9.55 -12.74
N SER A 164 3.00 8.89 -12.05
CA SER A 164 3.94 7.98 -12.69
C SER A 164 3.24 6.76 -13.29
N GLU A 165 2.23 6.22 -12.60
CA GLU A 165 1.41 5.11 -13.10
C GLU A 165 0.51 5.56 -14.25
N CYS A 166 -0.07 6.77 -14.17
CA CYS A 166 -0.83 7.38 -15.26
C CYS A 166 0.02 7.52 -16.52
N PHE A 167 1.23 8.07 -16.37
CA PHE A 167 2.17 8.23 -17.49
C PHE A 167 2.51 6.89 -18.12
N ALA A 168 2.90 5.91 -17.31
CA ALA A 168 3.25 4.59 -17.80
C ALA A 168 2.07 3.89 -18.50
N ALA A 169 0.88 3.93 -17.90
CA ALA A 169 -0.31 3.32 -18.47
C ALA A 169 -0.74 3.97 -19.78
N LEU A 170 -0.76 5.30 -19.84
CA LEU A 170 -1.14 6.06 -21.04
C LEU A 170 -0.11 5.90 -22.17
N LEU A 171 1.18 5.83 -21.85
CA LEU A 171 2.20 5.63 -22.86
C LEU A 171 2.10 4.22 -23.46
N ILE A 172 1.93 3.19 -22.63
CA ILE A 172 1.72 1.80 -23.09
C ILE A 172 0.43 1.67 -23.90
N GLU A 173 -0.66 2.30 -23.46
CA GLU A 173 -1.94 2.36 -24.17
C GLU A 173 -1.79 2.89 -25.61
N GLN A 174 -1.02 3.98 -25.77
CA GLN A 174 -0.84 4.64 -27.06
C GLN A 174 0.19 3.96 -27.97
N SER A 175 1.25 3.38 -27.40
CA SER A 175 2.41 2.86 -28.17
C SER A 175 2.37 1.36 -28.44
N GLU A 176 1.76 0.57 -27.55
CA GLU A 176 1.93 -0.88 -27.53
C GLU A 176 0.61 -1.64 -27.51
N GLU A 177 -0.27 -1.33 -26.54
CA GLU A 177 -1.41 -2.20 -26.24
C GLU A 177 -2.66 -1.42 -25.85
N LYS A 178 -3.64 -1.38 -26.77
CA LYS A 178 -4.95 -0.77 -26.49
C LYS A 178 -5.68 -1.48 -25.34
N GLY A 179 -6.38 -0.71 -24.52
CA GLY A 179 -7.10 -1.17 -23.33
C GLY A 179 -6.22 -1.47 -22.11
N PHE A 180 -4.91 -1.21 -22.17
CA PHE A 180 -3.99 -1.38 -21.06
C PHE A 180 -4.41 -0.61 -19.82
N PHE A 181 -4.76 0.67 -19.95
CA PHE A 181 -5.12 1.48 -18.79
C PHE A 181 -6.35 0.92 -18.03
N ARG A 182 -7.30 0.32 -18.76
CA ARG A 182 -8.50 -0.33 -18.18
C ARG A 182 -8.17 -1.65 -17.49
N ARG A 183 -7.28 -2.47 -18.08
CA ARG A 183 -6.82 -3.71 -17.45
C ARG A 183 -6.03 -3.41 -16.17
N TYR A 184 -5.14 -2.42 -16.21
CA TYR A 184 -4.39 -1.96 -15.04
C TYR A 184 -5.33 -1.46 -13.94
N MET A 185 -6.29 -0.59 -14.28
CA MET A 185 -7.35 -0.14 -13.37
C MET A 185 -8.05 -1.32 -12.69
N LYS A 186 -8.59 -2.25 -13.48
CA LYS A 186 -9.30 -3.42 -12.96
C LYS A 186 -8.45 -4.18 -11.95
N LYS A 187 -7.15 -4.34 -12.21
CA LYS A 187 -6.27 -5.09 -11.34
C LYS A 187 -5.91 -4.33 -10.05
N CYS A 188 -5.65 -3.03 -10.13
CA CYS A 188 -5.47 -2.20 -8.94
C CYS A 188 -6.73 -2.20 -8.05
N SER A 189 -7.91 -2.08 -8.66
CA SER A 189 -9.19 -2.18 -7.97
C SER A 189 -9.38 -3.53 -7.27
N GLU A 190 -9.11 -4.65 -7.95
CA GLU A 190 -9.17 -6.00 -7.38
C GLU A 190 -8.25 -6.14 -6.17
N LEU A 191 -6.98 -5.71 -6.30
CA LEU A 191 -5.99 -5.83 -5.24
C LEU A 191 -6.30 -4.93 -4.03
N SER A 192 -7.08 -3.86 -4.20
CA SER A 192 -7.50 -2.98 -3.10
C SER A 192 -8.52 -3.63 -2.15
N ILE A 193 -9.28 -4.61 -2.65
CA ILE A 193 -10.37 -5.28 -1.91
C ILE A 193 -10.13 -6.79 -1.73
N THR A 194 -8.92 -7.27 -2.02
CA THR A 194 -8.52 -8.67 -1.82
C THR A 194 -7.28 -8.74 -0.93
N ALA A 195 -7.19 -9.80 -0.12
CA ALA A 195 -6.04 -10.04 0.74
C ALA A 195 -4.87 -10.58 -0.08
N ASN A 196 -3.79 -9.79 -0.16
CA ASN A 196 -2.57 -10.16 -0.89
C ASN A 196 -1.35 -9.90 -0.01
N GLU A 197 -0.54 -10.93 0.20
CA GLU A 197 0.70 -10.81 0.96
C GLU A 197 1.70 -9.91 0.22
N GLY A 198 2.41 -9.06 0.97
CA GLY A 198 3.43 -8.15 0.47
C GLY A 198 2.90 -6.94 -0.34
N TYR A 199 1.64 -6.93 -0.77
CA TYR A 199 1.08 -5.84 -1.57
C TYR A 199 0.44 -4.75 -0.69
N ILE A 200 0.63 -3.48 -1.09
CA ILE A 200 0.20 -2.31 -0.32
C ILE A 200 -0.65 -1.40 -1.23
N PRO A 201 -1.94 -1.70 -1.42
CA PRO A 201 -2.81 -0.93 -2.33
C PRO A 201 -2.96 0.55 -1.93
N GLU A 202 -2.75 0.88 -0.66
CA GLU A 202 -2.76 2.25 -0.15
C GLU A 202 -1.79 3.17 -0.91
N ASN A 203 -0.70 2.61 -1.45
CA ASN A 203 0.33 3.34 -2.19
C ASN A 203 0.00 3.55 -3.68
N HIS A 204 -1.07 2.95 -4.19
CA HIS A 204 -1.42 2.90 -5.61
C HIS A 204 -2.79 3.53 -5.87
N PRO A 205 -2.93 4.86 -5.74
CA PRO A 205 -4.20 5.58 -5.90
C PRO A 205 -4.71 5.65 -7.35
N TYR A 206 -4.12 4.92 -8.29
CA TYR A 206 -4.51 4.91 -9.71
C TYR A 206 -6.03 4.86 -9.96
N PRO A 207 -6.84 4.10 -9.18
CA PRO A 207 -8.27 4.07 -9.42
C PRO A 207 -8.95 5.43 -9.40
N ILE A 208 -8.59 6.33 -8.48
CA ILE A 208 -9.37 7.56 -8.24
C ILE A 208 -9.43 8.51 -9.45
N VAL A 209 -8.55 8.34 -10.44
CA VAL A 209 -8.48 9.17 -11.65
C VAL A 209 -8.94 8.44 -12.91
N PHE A 210 -9.55 7.25 -12.79
CA PHE A 210 -9.91 6.42 -13.93
C PHE A 210 -10.79 7.14 -14.96
N ASP A 211 -11.82 7.85 -14.50
CA ASP A 211 -12.71 8.60 -15.39
C ASP A 211 -11.97 9.73 -16.11
N SER A 212 -11.09 10.44 -15.39
CA SER A 212 -10.24 11.49 -15.96
C SER A 212 -9.32 10.93 -17.04
N ILE A 213 -8.67 9.78 -16.79
CA ILE A 213 -7.83 9.09 -17.78
C ILE A 213 -8.65 8.77 -19.03
N GLY A 214 -9.86 8.22 -18.88
CA GLY A 214 -10.72 7.85 -20.00
C GLY A 214 -11.13 9.05 -20.86
N LEU A 215 -11.47 10.18 -20.24
CA LEU A 215 -11.82 11.41 -20.95
C LEU A 215 -10.61 12.03 -21.65
N ILE A 216 -9.49 12.19 -20.94
CA ILE A 216 -8.27 12.80 -21.47
C ILE A 216 -7.69 11.97 -22.61
N LEU A 217 -7.68 10.64 -22.49
CA LEU A 217 -7.25 9.77 -23.57
C LEU A 217 -8.15 9.92 -24.80
N LYS A 218 -9.46 10.03 -24.62
CA LYS A 218 -10.40 10.23 -25.74
C LYS A 218 -10.16 11.56 -26.47
N ASP A 219 -9.83 12.61 -25.73
CA ASP A 219 -9.73 13.97 -26.25
C ASP A 219 -8.33 14.30 -26.81
N MET A 220 -7.28 13.69 -26.26
CA MET A 220 -5.88 14.02 -26.56
C MET A 220 -5.07 12.89 -27.20
N ALA A 221 -5.63 11.69 -27.37
CA ALA A 221 -4.90 10.61 -28.04
C ALA A 221 -4.51 11.00 -29.47
N ILE A 222 -3.28 10.69 -29.82
CA ILE A 222 -2.72 10.95 -31.15
C ILE A 222 -2.41 9.64 -31.84
N GLU A 223 -2.56 9.60 -33.16
CA GLU A 223 -2.18 8.46 -33.99
C GLU A 223 -0.81 8.71 -34.61
N THR A 224 0.26 8.38 -33.88
CA THR A 224 1.64 8.50 -34.37
C THR A 224 2.46 7.26 -34.01
N LYS A 225 3.52 7.02 -34.78
CA LYS A 225 4.54 6.00 -34.48
C LYS A 225 5.80 6.59 -33.86
N ASP A 226 5.89 7.92 -33.78
CA ASP A 226 7.04 8.60 -33.18
C ASP A 226 6.93 8.55 -31.66
N MET A 227 7.83 7.79 -31.02
CA MET A 227 7.88 7.69 -29.57
C MET A 227 8.15 9.03 -28.89
N SER A 228 8.89 9.94 -29.54
CA SER A 228 9.19 11.26 -28.96
C SER A 228 7.92 12.10 -28.85
N GLU A 229 7.09 12.07 -29.89
CA GLU A 229 5.79 12.74 -29.93
C GLU A 229 4.82 12.12 -28.91
N LEU A 230 4.77 10.78 -28.81
CA LEU A 230 3.97 10.07 -27.81
C LEU A 230 4.37 10.41 -26.38
N ILE A 231 5.67 10.46 -26.07
CA ILE A 231 6.17 10.82 -24.74
C ILE A 231 5.74 12.25 -24.38
N GLN A 232 5.90 13.21 -25.30
CA GLN A 232 5.53 14.60 -25.06
C GLN A 232 4.02 14.76 -24.88
N ASN A 233 3.21 14.12 -25.74
CA ASN A 233 1.77 14.12 -25.60
C ASN A 233 1.31 13.51 -24.28
N THR A 234 1.92 12.40 -23.87
CA THR A 234 1.58 11.74 -22.60
C THR A 234 1.92 12.60 -21.39
N LEU A 235 3.00 13.39 -21.44
CA LEU A 235 3.29 14.37 -20.38
C LEU A 235 2.18 15.42 -20.26
N LEU A 236 1.65 15.91 -21.40
CA LEU A 236 0.53 16.86 -21.39
C LEU A 236 -0.72 16.22 -20.77
N MET A 237 -1.07 15.01 -21.17
CA MET A 237 -2.20 14.28 -20.59
C MET A 237 -2.08 14.11 -19.06
N VAL A 238 -0.89 13.76 -18.56
CA VAL A 238 -0.66 13.55 -17.13
C VAL A 238 -0.74 14.87 -16.35
N ASN A 239 -0.32 15.98 -16.95
CA ASN A 239 -0.48 17.29 -16.34
C ASN A 239 -1.97 17.66 -16.24
N GLU A 240 -2.78 17.39 -17.26
CA GLU A 240 -4.24 17.58 -17.18
C GLU A 240 -4.87 16.70 -16.07
N ILE A 241 -4.43 15.43 -15.94
CA ILE A 241 -4.88 14.55 -14.84
C ILE A 241 -4.51 15.12 -13.47
N ASN A 242 -3.32 15.71 -13.32
CA ASN A 242 -2.89 16.28 -12.04
C ASN A 242 -3.84 17.36 -11.50
N GLU A 243 -4.56 18.05 -12.38
CA GLU A 243 -5.50 19.11 -12.03
C GLU A 243 -6.90 18.59 -11.68
N THR A 244 -7.18 17.27 -11.83
CA THR A 244 -8.52 16.71 -11.58
C THR A 244 -8.74 16.16 -10.17
N TYR A 245 -7.71 16.12 -9.32
CA TYR A 245 -7.81 15.60 -7.95
C TYR A 245 -7.03 16.46 -6.95
N ASP A 246 -7.44 16.37 -5.68
CA ASP A 246 -6.84 17.11 -4.58
C ASP A 246 -6.20 16.18 -3.52
N ASP A 247 -5.51 16.79 -2.57
CA ASP A 247 -4.89 16.07 -1.45
C ASP A 247 -5.92 15.36 -0.56
N ILE A 248 -7.16 15.84 -0.52
CA ILE A 248 -8.24 15.21 0.24
C ILE A 248 -8.57 13.86 -0.39
N THR A 249 -8.73 13.82 -1.71
CA THR A 249 -9.03 12.60 -2.48
C THR A 249 -7.95 11.55 -2.28
N LEU A 250 -6.67 11.93 -2.31
CA LEU A 250 -5.55 11.01 -2.01
C LEU A 250 -5.61 10.45 -0.58
N LYS A 251 -5.94 11.26 0.42
CA LYS A 251 -6.10 10.78 1.80
C LYS A 251 -7.28 9.82 1.94
N GLN A 252 -8.37 10.11 1.23
CA GLN A 252 -9.57 9.27 1.24
C GLN A 252 -9.34 7.93 0.54
N TRP A 253 -8.50 7.87 -0.50
CA TRP A 253 -8.02 6.60 -1.09
C TRP A 253 -7.36 5.71 -0.05
N VAL A 254 -6.43 6.27 0.73
CA VAL A 254 -5.71 5.54 1.79
C VAL A 254 -6.69 5.03 2.85
N GLN A 255 -7.66 5.86 3.27
CA GLN A 255 -8.69 5.46 4.23
C GLN A 255 -9.58 4.34 3.68
N PHE A 256 -9.99 4.43 2.41
CA PHE A 256 -10.73 3.38 1.72
C PHE A 256 -9.95 2.06 1.75
N CYS A 257 -8.68 2.09 1.32
CA CYS A 257 -7.84 0.90 1.25
C CYS A 257 -7.61 0.26 2.61
N TYR A 258 -7.36 1.05 3.67
CA TYR A 258 -7.21 0.48 5.02
C TYR A 258 -8.48 -0.27 5.47
N GLY A 259 -9.65 0.33 5.31
CA GLY A 259 -10.91 -0.33 5.67
C GLY A 259 -11.19 -1.57 4.81
N ALA A 260 -10.93 -1.47 3.51
CA ALA A 260 -11.14 -2.56 2.56
C ALA A 260 -10.21 -3.75 2.84
N GLN A 261 -8.93 -3.47 3.10
CA GLN A 261 -7.95 -4.48 3.46
C GLN A 261 -8.26 -5.10 4.82
N GLU A 262 -8.66 -4.33 5.82
CA GLU A 262 -9.11 -4.91 7.10
C GLU A 262 -10.22 -5.95 6.86
N MET A 263 -11.25 -5.61 6.09
CA MET A 263 -12.33 -6.55 5.78
C MET A 263 -11.89 -7.74 4.91
N ALA A 264 -11.01 -7.53 3.93
CA ALA A 264 -10.49 -8.59 3.07
C ALA A 264 -9.70 -9.64 3.86
N TRP A 265 -8.87 -9.19 4.82
CA TRP A 265 -8.10 -10.09 5.70
C TRP A 265 -8.97 -10.81 6.75
N MET A 266 -10.21 -10.35 6.97
CA MET A 266 -11.26 -11.07 7.72
C MET A 266 -12.00 -12.10 6.85
N GLY A 267 -11.65 -12.24 5.56
CA GLY A 267 -12.28 -13.17 4.63
C GLY A 267 -13.60 -12.69 4.04
N LEU A 268 -13.90 -11.39 4.14
CA LEU A 268 -15.11 -10.83 3.54
C LEU A 268 -15.00 -10.72 2.02
N SER A 269 -16.12 -10.92 1.33
CA SER A 269 -16.14 -10.88 -0.13
C SER A 269 -16.02 -9.44 -0.65
N ALA A 270 -15.51 -9.27 -1.88
CA ALA A 270 -15.48 -7.98 -2.58
C ALA A 270 -16.83 -7.25 -2.53
N ARG A 271 -17.94 -7.97 -2.72
CA ARG A 271 -19.30 -7.42 -2.65
C ARG A 271 -19.63 -6.86 -1.27
N ASP A 272 -19.27 -7.59 -0.21
CA ASP A 272 -19.52 -7.16 1.17
C ASP A 272 -18.67 -5.94 1.53
N ILE A 273 -17.40 -5.91 1.09
CA ILE A 273 -16.47 -4.80 1.31
C ILE A 273 -17.00 -3.52 0.64
N LEU A 274 -17.37 -3.61 -0.64
CA LEU A 274 -17.90 -2.47 -1.38
C LEU A 274 -19.25 -2.01 -0.81
N GLY A 275 -20.12 -2.97 -0.45
CA GLY A 275 -21.37 -2.71 0.25
C GLY A 275 -21.19 -1.97 1.57
N ALA A 276 -20.20 -2.38 2.36
CA ALA A 276 -19.85 -1.76 3.63
C ALA A 276 -19.40 -0.32 3.44
N ALA A 277 -18.49 -0.07 2.48
CA ALA A 277 -17.98 1.25 2.15
C ALA A 277 -19.07 2.19 1.61
N SER A 278 -19.92 1.71 0.70
CA SER A 278 -20.95 2.55 0.06
C SER A 278 -22.14 2.87 0.97
N TYR A 279 -22.61 1.93 1.80
CA TYR A 279 -23.85 2.12 2.57
C TYR A 279 -23.64 2.58 4.01
N HIS A 280 -22.44 2.40 4.57
CA HIS A 280 -22.20 2.68 6.00
C HIS A 280 -21.12 3.73 6.26
N SER A 281 -20.38 4.17 5.24
CA SER A 281 -19.42 5.26 5.39
C SER A 281 -20.12 6.61 5.40
N ASP A 282 -19.75 7.46 6.36
CA ASP A 282 -20.17 8.87 6.39
C ASP A 282 -19.43 9.71 5.33
N SER A 283 -18.24 9.27 4.89
CA SER A 283 -17.44 9.98 3.88
C SER A 283 -17.98 9.75 2.47
N ALA A 284 -18.41 10.84 1.80
CA ALA A 284 -18.83 10.80 0.40
C ALA A 284 -17.73 10.28 -0.53
N TYR A 285 -16.46 10.61 -0.27
CA TYR A 285 -15.34 10.16 -1.08
C TYR A 285 -15.11 8.64 -0.99
N VAL A 286 -15.26 8.06 0.20
CA VAL A 286 -15.18 6.59 0.37
C VAL A 286 -16.31 5.91 -0.39
N ARG A 287 -17.54 6.46 -0.33
CA ARG A 287 -18.68 5.93 -1.10
C ARG A 287 -18.43 6.00 -2.61
N THR A 288 -17.95 7.14 -3.11
CA THR A 288 -17.60 7.32 -4.53
C THR A 288 -16.52 6.33 -4.97
N THR A 289 -15.46 6.16 -4.16
CA THR A 289 -14.38 5.20 -4.43
C THR A 289 -14.91 3.76 -4.52
N ALA A 290 -15.83 3.38 -3.64
CA ALA A 290 -16.46 2.06 -3.68
C ALA A 290 -17.28 1.84 -4.96
N HIS A 291 -18.05 2.85 -5.40
CA HIS A 291 -18.80 2.76 -6.67
C HIS A 291 -17.90 2.68 -7.90
N LEU A 292 -16.83 3.46 -7.92
CA LEU A 292 -15.83 3.43 -8.99
C LEU A 292 -15.14 2.07 -9.08
N ILE A 293 -14.76 1.48 -7.94
CA ILE A 293 -14.17 0.14 -7.91
C ILE A 293 -15.18 -0.91 -8.36
N ALA A 294 -16.43 -0.83 -7.87
CA ALA A 294 -17.52 -1.70 -8.29
C ALA A 294 -17.73 -1.68 -9.82
N GLU A 295 -17.74 -0.50 -10.42
CA GLU A 295 -17.84 -0.34 -11.88
C GLU A 295 -16.66 -0.99 -12.60
N SER A 296 -15.43 -0.73 -12.15
CA SER A 296 -14.23 -1.30 -12.77
C SER A 296 -14.16 -2.83 -12.70
N LEU A 297 -14.76 -3.42 -11.66
CA LEU A 297 -14.83 -4.86 -11.44
C LEU A 297 -16.11 -5.47 -12.00
N ASN A 298 -17.00 -4.66 -12.58
CA ASN A 298 -18.32 -5.07 -13.06
C ASN A 298 -19.10 -5.86 -11.98
N THR A 299 -19.10 -5.32 -10.76
CA THR A 299 -19.70 -5.92 -9.56
C THR A 299 -20.70 -4.96 -8.94
N ASP A 300 -21.82 -5.48 -8.46
CA ASP A 300 -22.81 -4.66 -7.76
C ASP A 300 -22.41 -4.38 -6.31
N VAL A 301 -22.67 -3.15 -5.88
CA VAL A 301 -22.64 -2.76 -4.46
C VAL A 301 -23.95 -3.19 -3.82
N VAL A 302 -23.89 -4.05 -2.80
CA VAL A 302 -25.09 -4.56 -2.10
C VAL A 302 -24.96 -4.30 -0.60
N PRO A 303 -26.02 -3.88 0.10
CA PRO A 303 -25.97 -3.73 1.55
C PRO A 303 -25.55 -5.02 2.25
N LEU A 304 -24.78 -4.90 3.34
CA LEU A 304 -24.38 -6.04 4.17
C LEU A 304 -25.61 -6.79 4.68
N LYS A 305 -25.60 -8.12 4.54
CA LYS A 305 -26.69 -8.98 5.02
C LYS A 305 -26.75 -9.05 6.54
N SER A 306 -25.59 -8.99 7.21
CA SER A 306 -25.48 -9.00 8.65
C SER A 306 -24.81 -7.72 9.13
N LEU A 307 -25.43 -7.09 10.12
CA LEU A 307 -24.90 -5.92 10.82
C LEU A 307 -23.97 -6.31 11.99
N GLU A 308 -23.78 -7.61 12.23
CA GLU A 308 -22.94 -8.15 13.29
C GLU A 308 -21.48 -8.34 12.85
N ILE A 309 -21.23 -8.22 11.54
CA ILE A 309 -19.88 -8.26 10.97
C ILE A 309 -19.20 -6.92 11.23
N TYR A 310 -17.97 -6.94 11.73
CA TYR A 310 -17.18 -5.73 11.94
C TYR A 310 -17.01 -4.95 10.64
N ASN A 311 -17.36 -3.66 10.65
CA ASN A 311 -17.22 -2.78 9.51
C ASN A 311 -16.35 -1.55 9.90
N PRO A 312 -15.13 -1.42 9.35
CA PRO A 312 -14.24 -0.29 9.63
C PRO A 312 -14.72 1.03 9.01
N PHE A 313 -15.67 0.99 8.07
CA PHE A 313 -16.23 2.18 7.44
C PHE A 313 -17.37 2.83 8.24
N ALA A 314 -18.01 2.09 9.15
CA ALA A 314 -19.14 2.62 9.91
C ALA A 314 -18.72 3.27 11.23
N ASP A 315 -19.69 3.85 11.93
CA ASP A 315 -19.53 4.32 13.31
C ASP A 315 -19.05 3.19 14.23
N GLN A 316 -17.91 3.43 14.89
CA GLN A 316 -17.23 2.45 15.72
C GLN A 316 -17.90 2.28 17.09
N GLU A 317 -18.63 3.28 17.57
CA GLU A 317 -19.38 3.19 18.83
C GLU A 317 -20.50 2.15 18.73
N ARG A 318 -21.12 2.04 17.55
CA ARG A 318 -22.12 1.01 17.27
C ARG A 318 -21.53 -0.39 17.44
N PHE A 319 -20.32 -0.63 16.92
CA PHE A 319 -19.66 -1.93 17.03
C PHE A 319 -19.17 -2.23 18.44
N GLU A 320 -18.74 -1.22 19.19
CA GLU A 320 -18.42 -1.38 20.62
C GLU A 320 -19.64 -1.87 21.41
N ARG A 321 -20.81 -1.26 21.19
CA ARG A 321 -22.07 -1.71 21.81
C ARG A 321 -22.46 -3.14 21.39
N ALA A 322 -22.33 -3.45 20.10
CA ALA A 322 -22.62 -4.79 19.59
C ALA A 322 -21.66 -5.84 20.18
N HIS A 323 -20.36 -5.53 20.23
CA HIS A 323 -19.33 -6.35 20.84
C HIS A 323 -19.67 -6.65 22.31
N ALA A 324 -19.99 -5.63 23.11
CA ALA A 324 -20.39 -5.82 24.51
C ALA A 324 -21.61 -6.72 24.66
N LYS A 325 -22.65 -6.50 23.85
CA LYS A 325 -23.86 -7.33 23.89
C LYS A 325 -23.56 -8.80 23.58
N VAL A 326 -22.77 -9.08 22.53
CA VAL A 326 -22.42 -10.44 22.13
C VAL A 326 -21.53 -11.10 23.19
N ALA A 327 -20.52 -10.39 23.70
CA ALA A 327 -19.62 -10.89 24.73
C ALA A 327 -20.36 -11.28 26.01
N MET A 328 -21.27 -10.42 26.49
CA MET A 328 -22.06 -10.67 27.70
C MET A 328 -23.03 -11.84 27.53
N ALA A 329 -23.77 -11.88 26.41
CA ALA A 329 -24.68 -13.00 26.13
C ALA A 329 -23.96 -14.34 26.07
N ARG A 330 -22.78 -14.37 25.44
CA ARG A 330 -21.94 -15.56 25.35
C ARG A 330 -21.37 -15.96 26.71
N PHE A 331 -20.93 -15.00 27.51
CA PHE A 331 -20.44 -15.28 28.86
C PHE A 331 -21.52 -15.92 29.74
N GLU A 332 -22.74 -15.39 29.76
CA GLU A 332 -23.83 -15.97 30.57
C GLU A 332 -24.17 -17.40 30.14
N GLN A 333 -24.13 -17.69 28.84
CA GLN A 333 -24.32 -19.05 28.33
C GLN A 333 -23.23 -19.99 28.85
N ILE A 334 -21.95 -19.63 28.64
CA ILE A 334 -20.81 -20.49 28.94
C ILE A 334 -20.60 -20.64 30.45
N LEU A 335 -20.86 -19.60 31.23
CA LEU A 335 -20.86 -19.68 32.70
C LEU A 335 -21.96 -20.64 33.19
N GLY A 336 -23.14 -20.61 32.58
CA GLY A 336 -24.22 -21.55 32.89
C GLY A 336 -23.79 -23.00 32.68
N GLU A 337 -23.17 -23.30 31.53
CA GLU A 337 -22.61 -24.62 31.21
C GLU A 337 -21.54 -25.03 32.23
N ALA A 338 -20.56 -24.16 32.50
CA ALA A 338 -19.50 -24.41 33.48
C ALA A 338 -20.02 -24.70 34.90
N LEU A 339 -21.07 -24.01 35.34
CA LEU A 339 -21.67 -24.20 36.66
C LEU A 339 -22.47 -25.50 36.76
N VAL A 340 -23.13 -25.92 35.67
CA VAL A 340 -23.90 -27.17 35.61
C VAL A 340 -22.98 -28.38 35.63
N ASP A 341 -21.89 -28.33 34.87
CA ASP A 341 -20.93 -29.43 34.77
C ASP A 341 -19.86 -29.40 35.86
N HIS A 342 -19.80 -28.31 36.64
CA HIS A 342 -18.77 -28.05 37.65
C HIS A 342 -17.34 -28.04 37.07
N GLU A 343 -17.20 -27.63 35.81
CA GLU A 343 -15.93 -27.59 35.06
C GLU A 343 -15.56 -26.14 34.70
N PRO A 344 -14.70 -25.45 35.48
CA PRO A 344 -14.22 -24.11 35.12
C PRO A 344 -13.47 -24.08 33.79
N GLU A 345 -12.86 -25.20 33.37
CA GLU A 345 -12.11 -25.36 32.13
C GLU A 345 -12.96 -25.09 30.88
N ILE A 346 -14.29 -25.16 30.98
CA ILE A 346 -15.22 -24.77 29.90
C ILE A 346 -15.01 -23.30 29.49
N LEU A 347 -14.76 -22.40 30.45
CA LEU A 347 -14.46 -20.98 30.18
C LEU A 347 -13.15 -20.82 29.42
N LEU A 348 -12.13 -21.61 29.79
CA LEU A 348 -10.82 -21.58 29.15
C LEU A 348 -10.88 -22.13 27.72
N LYS A 349 -11.58 -23.25 27.50
CA LYS A 349 -11.81 -23.82 26.16
C LYS A 349 -12.49 -22.81 25.24
N GLU A 350 -13.50 -22.09 25.74
CA GLU A 350 -14.14 -21.04 24.97
C GLU A 350 -13.20 -19.86 24.69
N ALA A 351 -12.37 -19.44 25.65
CA ALA A 351 -11.37 -18.40 25.44
C ALA A 351 -10.38 -18.78 24.32
N MET A 352 -9.91 -20.02 24.30
CA MET A 352 -9.03 -20.55 23.24
C MET A 352 -9.73 -20.53 21.88
N ARG A 353 -10.98 -21.01 21.82
CA ARG A 353 -11.80 -20.96 20.59
C ARG A 353 -11.98 -19.54 20.07
N GLN A 354 -12.20 -18.58 20.97
CA GLN A 354 -12.30 -17.16 20.62
C GLN A 354 -10.99 -16.58 20.11
N ASN A 355 -9.84 -17.00 20.65
CA ASN A 355 -8.55 -16.56 20.13
C ASN A 355 -8.29 -17.09 18.72
N GLU A 356 -8.63 -18.36 18.44
CA GLU A 356 -8.54 -18.90 17.09
C GLU A 356 -9.42 -18.14 16.09
N ALA A 357 -10.65 -17.81 16.49
CA ALA A 357 -11.58 -17.01 15.69
C ALA A 357 -11.06 -15.56 15.50
N PHE A 358 -10.51 -14.97 16.56
CA PHE A 358 -9.89 -13.64 16.52
C PHE A 358 -8.72 -13.59 15.54
N MET A 359 -7.85 -14.60 15.54
CA MET A 359 -6.76 -14.72 14.58
C MET A 359 -7.26 -14.82 13.13
N LYS A 360 -8.50 -15.26 12.91
CA LYS A 360 -9.17 -15.29 11.60
C LYS A 360 -9.92 -13.99 11.28
N GLY A 361 -9.94 -13.01 12.18
CA GLY A 361 -10.58 -11.70 11.99
C GLY A 361 -11.94 -11.55 12.67
N GLU A 362 -12.42 -12.55 13.42
CA GLU A 362 -13.67 -12.46 14.17
C GLU A 362 -13.46 -11.76 15.52
N ILE A 363 -13.63 -10.45 15.53
CA ILE A 363 -13.31 -9.62 16.72
C ILE A 363 -14.54 -9.22 17.57
N ILE A 364 -15.74 -9.30 17.00
CA ILE A 364 -16.98 -8.96 17.70
C ILE A 364 -17.33 -10.06 18.70
N GLY A 365 -17.55 -9.68 19.97
CA GLY A 365 -17.79 -10.63 21.05
C GLY A 365 -16.54 -11.31 21.63
N TRP A 366 -15.33 -10.95 21.17
CA TRP A 366 -14.09 -11.48 21.74
C TRP A 366 -13.90 -10.99 23.18
N CYS A 367 -13.98 -11.90 24.14
CA CYS A 367 -13.86 -11.63 25.57
C CYS A 367 -12.92 -12.61 26.28
N ALA A 368 -12.02 -13.28 25.54
CA ALA A 368 -11.07 -14.26 26.05
C ALA A 368 -10.29 -13.81 27.31
N PRO A 369 -9.77 -12.56 27.41
CA PRO A 369 -9.10 -12.12 28.63
C PRO A 369 -9.97 -12.17 29.88
N ALA A 370 -11.24 -11.79 29.72
CA ALA A 370 -12.22 -11.81 30.81
C ALA A 370 -12.62 -13.24 31.17
N LEU A 371 -12.81 -14.12 30.17
CA LEU A 371 -13.09 -15.54 30.39
C LEU A 371 -11.96 -16.25 31.16
N VAL A 372 -10.71 -16.03 30.79
CA VAL A 372 -9.54 -16.59 31.49
C VAL A 372 -9.50 -16.11 32.94
N LYS A 373 -9.72 -14.81 33.19
CA LYS A 373 -9.72 -14.27 34.55
C LYS A 373 -10.85 -14.87 35.40
N THR A 374 -12.03 -15.08 34.81
CA THR A 374 -13.15 -15.72 35.49
C THR A 374 -12.87 -17.20 35.76
N CYS A 375 -12.26 -17.93 34.83
CA CYS A 375 -11.81 -19.31 35.02
C CYS A 375 -10.86 -19.44 36.21
N LEU A 376 -9.82 -18.59 36.27
CA LEU A 376 -8.85 -18.56 37.37
C LEU A 376 -9.48 -18.20 38.73
N ALA A 377 -10.57 -17.43 38.71
CA ALA A 377 -11.33 -17.14 39.92
C ALA A 377 -12.21 -18.32 40.32
N TYR A 378 -12.88 -18.97 39.37
CA TYR A 378 -13.75 -20.12 39.64
C TYR A 378 -12.97 -21.34 40.14
N GLY A 379 -11.74 -21.54 39.68
CA GLY A 379 -10.85 -22.58 40.21
C GLY A 379 -10.40 -22.37 41.67
N LYS A 380 -10.79 -21.27 42.32
CA LYS A 380 -10.62 -21.07 43.77
C LYS A 380 -11.88 -21.56 44.47
N ASP A 381 -11.73 -22.34 45.54
CA ASP A 381 -12.86 -22.89 46.27
C ASP A 381 -13.82 -21.78 46.75
N ASP A 382 -15.13 -22.05 46.66
CA ASP A 382 -16.24 -21.27 47.24
C ASP A 382 -16.59 -19.92 46.57
N VAL A 383 -16.43 -19.80 45.25
CA VAL A 383 -16.82 -18.58 44.51
C VAL A 383 -18.28 -18.60 44.07
N ARG A 384 -19.06 -17.65 44.60
CA ARG A 384 -20.46 -17.43 44.22
C ARG A 384 -20.59 -16.94 42.76
N PRO A 385 -21.61 -17.36 42.00
CA PRO A 385 -21.81 -16.93 40.61
C PRO A 385 -21.86 -15.41 40.41
N ALA A 386 -22.39 -14.65 41.37
CA ALA A 386 -22.40 -13.19 41.30
C ALA A 386 -20.98 -12.60 41.26
N LEU A 387 -20.05 -13.14 42.05
CA LEU A 387 -18.66 -12.68 42.07
C LEU A 387 -17.94 -13.02 40.75
N LEU A 388 -18.26 -14.15 40.12
CA LEU A 388 -17.71 -14.49 38.79
C LEU A 388 -18.16 -13.50 37.72
N ARG A 389 -19.41 -13.00 37.80
CA ARG A 389 -19.91 -11.94 36.92
C ARG A 389 -19.17 -10.63 37.13
N ASP A 390 -19.02 -10.19 38.38
CA ASP A 390 -18.30 -8.95 38.70
C ASP A 390 -16.84 -9.00 38.19
N ILE A 391 -16.18 -10.16 38.33
CA ILE A 391 -14.81 -10.38 37.83
C ILE A 391 -14.76 -10.30 36.30
N PHE A 392 -15.72 -10.94 35.63
CA PHE A 392 -15.83 -10.90 34.18
C PHE A 392 -16.03 -9.46 33.68
N GLU A 393 -17.04 -8.76 34.20
CA GLU A 393 -17.36 -7.38 33.80
C GLU A 393 -16.17 -6.45 34.03
N GLY A 394 -15.50 -6.54 35.19
CA GLY A 394 -14.33 -5.75 35.49
C GLY A 394 -13.16 -6.00 34.52
N ALA A 395 -12.93 -7.25 34.12
CA ALA A 395 -11.90 -7.58 33.13
C ALA A 395 -12.30 -7.18 31.71
N PHE A 396 -13.57 -7.37 31.35
CA PHE A 396 -14.13 -7.01 30.06
C PHE A 396 -14.02 -5.50 29.81
N HIS A 397 -14.37 -4.67 30.79
CA HIS A 397 -14.24 -3.20 30.66
C HIS A 397 -12.79 -2.72 30.66
N ALA A 398 -11.86 -3.48 31.24
CA ALA A 398 -10.43 -3.19 31.12
C ALA A 398 -9.90 -3.45 29.69
N ALA A 399 -10.49 -4.41 28.97
CA ALA A 399 -10.21 -4.69 27.57
C ALA A 399 -10.98 -3.74 26.64
N ARG A 400 -10.46 -2.52 26.45
CA ARG A 400 -11.15 -1.48 25.65
C ARG A 400 -11.27 -1.88 24.18
N TRP A 401 -12.40 -1.55 23.56
CA TRP A 401 -12.66 -1.82 22.15
C TRP A 401 -11.57 -1.27 21.20
N GLY A 402 -11.07 -0.07 21.48
CA GLY A 402 -9.96 0.53 20.72
C GLY A 402 -8.69 -0.33 20.73
N ASP A 403 -8.36 -0.96 21.86
CA ASP A 403 -7.17 -1.80 21.99
C ASP A 403 -7.36 -3.16 21.29
N ILE A 404 -8.58 -3.71 21.31
CA ILE A 404 -8.97 -4.91 20.53
C ILE A 404 -8.78 -4.66 19.03
N ARG A 405 -9.19 -3.49 18.54
CA ARG A 405 -8.98 -3.10 17.13
C ARG A 405 -7.49 -2.95 16.77
N LEU A 406 -6.70 -2.38 17.68
CA LEU A 406 -5.24 -2.29 17.48
C LEU A 406 -4.59 -3.67 17.41
N LEU A 407 -5.03 -4.60 18.26
CA LEU A 407 -4.59 -5.99 18.21
C LEU A 407 -4.94 -6.65 16.87
N ASN A 408 -6.18 -6.46 16.40
CA ASN A 408 -6.60 -6.98 15.09
C ASN A 408 -5.75 -6.42 13.94
N ARG A 409 -5.45 -5.12 13.95
CA ARG A 409 -4.56 -4.49 12.97
C ARG A 409 -3.14 -5.04 13.04
N PHE A 410 -2.65 -5.38 14.22
CA PHE A 410 -1.36 -6.04 14.38
C PHE A 410 -1.36 -7.44 13.72
N VAL A 411 -2.38 -8.26 14.00
CA VAL A 411 -2.56 -9.59 13.38
C VAL A 411 -2.59 -9.46 11.85
N MET A 412 -3.38 -8.52 11.32
CA MET A 412 -3.46 -8.25 9.88
C MET A 412 -2.13 -7.78 9.29
N LYS A 413 -1.40 -6.90 10.00
CA LYS A 413 -0.08 -6.44 9.56
C LYS A 413 0.90 -7.61 9.41
N LYS A 414 0.88 -8.58 10.31
CA LYS A 414 1.73 -9.78 10.22
C LYS A 414 1.35 -10.66 9.03
N LYS A 415 0.05 -10.90 8.83
CA LYS A 415 -0.45 -11.61 7.63
C LYS A 415 -0.03 -10.92 6.34
N ARG A 416 -0.18 -9.59 6.26
CA ARG A 416 0.29 -8.78 5.12
C ARG A 416 1.79 -8.91 4.86
N GLN A 417 2.58 -9.22 5.87
CA GLN A 417 4.02 -9.46 5.76
C GLN A 417 4.37 -10.92 5.42
N GLY A 418 3.38 -11.78 5.14
CA GLY A 418 3.58 -13.21 4.91
C GLY A 418 4.00 -13.97 6.16
N THR A 419 3.68 -13.43 7.34
CA THR A 419 3.98 -14.09 8.63
C THR A 419 2.68 -14.52 9.30
N GLU A 420 2.54 -15.82 9.54
CA GLU A 420 1.38 -16.34 10.27
C GLU A 420 1.43 -15.85 11.73
N PRO A 421 0.41 -15.11 12.19
CA PRO A 421 0.38 -14.58 13.56
C PRO A 421 0.26 -15.70 14.59
N THR A 422 1.11 -15.68 15.62
CA THR A 422 1.05 -16.63 16.74
C THR A 422 0.72 -15.94 18.05
N PRO A 423 0.16 -16.64 19.05
CA PRO A 423 -0.03 -16.09 20.39
C PRO A 423 1.26 -15.52 21.00
N ALA A 424 2.40 -16.22 20.81
CA ALA A 424 3.71 -15.76 21.28
C ALA A 424 4.09 -14.40 20.69
N MET A 425 3.89 -14.20 19.38
CA MET A 425 4.14 -12.91 18.74
C MET A 425 3.25 -11.79 19.28
N ILE A 426 1.99 -12.09 19.62
CA ILE A 426 1.11 -11.10 20.27
C ILE A 426 1.67 -10.72 21.63
N VAL A 427 2.08 -11.68 22.44
CA VAL A 427 2.64 -11.42 23.77
C VAL A 427 3.95 -10.63 23.69
N ASP A 428 4.86 -11.03 22.81
CA ASP A 428 6.21 -10.45 22.75
C ASP A 428 6.26 -9.11 22.01
N GLU A 429 5.56 -8.99 20.88
CA GLU A 429 5.68 -7.82 20.01
C GLU A 429 4.55 -6.80 20.14
N PHE A 430 3.31 -7.24 20.42
CA PHE A 430 2.17 -6.33 20.55
C PHE A 430 1.96 -5.87 21.99
N ILE A 431 1.91 -6.82 22.93
CA ILE A 431 1.73 -6.54 24.35
C ILE A 431 3.06 -6.02 24.91
N GLY A 432 4.13 -6.79 24.77
CA GLY A 432 5.46 -6.46 25.27
C GLY A 432 5.42 -5.95 26.72
N GLU A 433 6.04 -4.80 26.96
CA GLU A 433 6.06 -4.09 28.25
C GLU A 433 4.94 -3.02 28.38
N HIS A 434 3.96 -2.99 27.45
CA HIS A 434 2.89 -2.01 27.52
C HIS A 434 1.91 -2.36 28.64
N GLU A 435 2.01 -1.65 29.76
CA GLU A 435 1.19 -1.85 30.96
C GLU A 435 -0.32 -1.94 30.65
N ARG A 436 -0.82 -1.02 29.79
CA ARG A 436 -2.24 -0.99 29.41
C ARG A 436 -2.73 -2.25 28.67
N LEU A 437 -1.83 -2.98 28.00
CA LEU A 437 -2.15 -4.16 27.19
C LEU A 437 -1.95 -5.47 27.96
N GLN A 438 -1.41 -5.42 29.19
CA GLN A 438 -1.14 -6.61 29.99
C GLN A 438 -2.39 -7.43 30.29
N ILE A 439 -3.59 -6.82 30.24
CA ILE A 439 -4.86 -7.53 30.36
C ILE A 439 -5.01 -8.66 29.33
N PHE A 440 -4.42 -8.50 28.13
CA PHE A 440 -4.48 -9.50 27.06
C PHE A 440 -3.49 -10.65 27.25
N LYS A 441 -2.46 -10.48 28.10
CA LYS A 441 -1.34 -11.43 28.19
C LYS A 441 -1.82 -12.82 28.57
N ASN A 442 -2.70 -12.90 29.57
CA ASN A 442 -3.25 -14.18 30.03
C ASN A 442 -4.18 -14.85 29.01
N ALA A 443 -4.75 -14.09 28.06
CA ALA A 443 -5.56 -14.69 27.01
C ALA A 443 -4.70 -15.46 26.01
N PHE A 444 -3.46 -15.03 25.77
CA PHE A 444 -2.58 -15.59 24.73
C PHE A 444 -1.37 -16.36 25.28
N SER A 445 -1.13 -16.31 26.59
CA SER A 445 -0.15 -17.19 27.24
C SER A 445 -0.80 -18.55 27.42
N ASP A 446 -0.02 -19.63 27.27
CA ASP A 446 -0.49 -20.98 27.59
C ASP A 446 -0.89 -21.01 29.08
N VAL A 447 -2.19 -20.86 29.36
CA VAL A 447 -2.74 -21.03 30.70
C VAL A 447 -2.84 -22.53 30.91
N CYS A 448 -1.77 -23.12 31.44
CA CYS A 448 -1.75 -24.48 31.98
C CYS A 448 -2.38 -24.51 33.37
#